data_AF-A0A2E7UNW2-F1
#
_entry.id   AF-A0A2E7UNW2-F1
#
_cell.length_a   1.000
_cell.length_b   1.000
_cell.length_c   1.000
_cell.angle_alpha   90.00
_cell.angle_beta   90.00
_cell.angle_gamma   90.00
#
_symmetry.space_group_name_H-M   'P 1'
#
loop_
_entity.id
_entity.type
_entity.pdbx_description
1 polymer ?
#
loop_
_entity_poly.entity_id
_entity_poly.type
_entity_poly.pdbx_seq_one_letter_code
_entity_poly.pdbx_strand_id
1 'polypeptide(L)'
;GYVADAADCDDSESAVNPAATEVCNGLDDDCDGDVDDEDTSLDPTTTTTWYIDGDGDTYGDASASITACALPSGYADNTDDCDDGDSTVNPGATEVCNGLDDDCDSTVDSAAVCPCNLEHNGSHTYLFCEDVVTWHEAEAACEAETNYQLAVITDATEQAWVWATASSYNPWYWWWIGLHNQSASASEEPNLGFEWVDGSTVSYTEWYPFSPWEQPDDYHGDEDCVHIDPSHGYWNDLNCNIDNWYGSQVYYICESTVP
;
A
#
# COMPACT_ATOMS: atom_id res chain seq x y z
N GLY A 1 61.09 -17.43 19.92
CA GLY A 1 62.17 -16.62 20.54
C GLY A 1 61.88 -16.54 22.02
N TYR A 2 62.52 -15.64 22.76
CA TYR A 2 62.05 -15.24 24.09
C TYR A 2 62.13 -13.72 24.17
N VAL A 3 61.06 -13.07 24.61
CA VAL A 3 61.02 -11.63 24.94
C VAL A 3 61.01 -11.45 26.46
N ALA A 4 61.31 -10.24 26.94
CA ALA A 4 61.59 -9.98 28.36
C ALA A 4 60.35 -9.52 29.15
N ASP A 5 59.27 -9.17 28.47
CA ASP A 5 57.96 -8.87 29.03
C ASP A 5 56.96 -9.97 28.68
N ALA A 6 55.92 -10.13 29.52
CA ALA A 6 54.83 -11.09 29.33
C ALA A 6 53.55 -10.33 28.93
N ALA A 7 53.71 -9.34 28.03
CA ALA A 7 52.63 -8.46 27.59
C ALA A 7 51.85 -9.05 26.40
N ASP A 8 52.45 -10.01 25.68
CA ASP A 8 51.79 -10.81 24.66
C ASP A 8 50.78 -11.76 25.32
N CYS A 9 49.51 -11.65 24.93
CA CYS A 9 48.40 -12.41 25.48
C CYS A 9 48.16 -13.76 24.76
N ASP A 10 48.71 -13.97 23.55
CA ASP A 10 48.71 -15.27 22.85
C ASP A 10 50.02 -15.51 22.06
N ASP A 11 50.99 -16.13 22.74
CA ASP A 11 52.29 -16.57 22.17
C ASP A 11 52.18 -17.49 20.92
N SER A 12 50.99 -18.00 20.60
CA SER A 12 50.76 -18.86 19.43
C SER A 12 50.32 -18.11 18.17
N GLU A 13 49.84 -16.87 18.30
CA GLU A 13 49.29 -16.07 17.20
C GLU A 13 50.03 -14.74 17.06
N SER A 14 50.79 -14.57 15.98
CA SER A 14 51.59 -13.35 15.78
C SER A 14 50.77 -12.08 15.53
N ALA A 15 49.46 -12.22 15.27
CA ALA A 15 48.54 -11.11 15.13
C ALA A 15 48.10 -10.55 16.48
N VAL A 16 48.18 -11.34 17.55
CA VAL A 16 47.73 -11.01 18.90
C VAL A 16 48.93 -10.56 19.72
N ASN A 17 49.10 -9.25 19.92
CA ASN A 17 50.20 -8.66 20.68
C ASN A 17 49.96 -7.16 20.97
N PRO A 18 50.61 -6.55 21.98
CA PRO A 18 50.48 -5.14 22.36
C PRO A 18 50.69 -4.04 21.32
N ALA A 19 51.08 -4.38 20.11
CA ALA A 19 51.27 -3.43 19.01
C ALA A 19 50.40 -3.75 17.79
N ALA A 20 49.50 -4.73 17.91
CA ALA A 20 48.48 -5.01 16.91
C ALA A 20 47.47 -3.86 16.84
N THR A 21 46.66 -3.89 15.78
CA THR A 21 45.43 -3.10 15.72
C THR A 21 44.29 -4.07 15.87
N GLU A 22 43.35 -3.74 16.73
CA GLU A 22 42.15 -4.53 16.95
C GLU A 22 41.31 -4.62 15.67
N VAL A 23 40.82 -5.82 15.38
CA VAL A 23 39.93 -6.07 14.24
C VAL A 23 38.75 -6.93 14.64
N CYS A 24 37.62 -6.81 13.95
CA CYS A 24 36.42 -7.62 14.22
C CYS A 24 36.68 -9.13 14.01
N ASN A 25 37.13 -9.83 15.04
CA ASN A 25 37.48 -11.25 14.99
C ASN A 25 37.16 -12.02 16.29
N GLY A 26 36.69 -11.34 17.34
CA GLY A 26 36.34 -11.95 18.63
C GLY A 26 37.52 -12.21 19.56
N LEU A 27 38.69 -11.64 19.28
CA LEU A 27 39.92 -11.74 20.07
C LEU A 27 40.37 -10.35 20.49
N ASP A 28 41.05 -10.25 21.64
CA ASP A 28 41.79 -9.07 22.06
C ASP A 28 43.14 -9.06 21.31
N ASP A 29 43.20 -8.45 20.12
CA ASP A 29 44.37 -8.46 19.26
C ASP A 29 45.51 -7.62 19.84
N ASP A 30 45.20 -6.50 20.50
CA ASP A 30 46.20 -5.58 21.04
C ASP A 30 46.50 -5.80 22.55
N CYS A 31 45.93 -6.84 23.14
CA CYS A 31 46.16 -7.29 24.51
C CYS A 31 45.92 -6.21 25.58
N ASP A 32 45.02 -5.26 25.34
CA ASP A 32 44.68 -4.19 26.28
C ASP A 32 43.51 -4.53 27.22
N GLY A 33 42.80 -5.63 26.90
CA GLY A 33 41.73 -6.21 27.69
C GLY A 33 40.31 -5.87 27.22
N ASP A 34 40.17 -5.01 26.21
CA ASP A 34 38.92 -4.78 25.48
C ASP A 34 38.91 -5.65 24.20
N VAL A 35 37.73 -5.92 23.62
CA VAL A 35 37.57 -6.80 22.45
C VAL A 35 36.54 -6.19 21.50
N ASP A 36 36.82 -6.21 20.20
CA ASP A 36 35.92 -5.81 19.13
C ASP A 36 35.18 -4.48 19.43
N ASP A 37 33.85 -4.53 19.61
CA ASP A 37 32.97 -3.36 19.79
C ASP A 37 33.22 -2.62 21.12
N GLU A 38 33.83 -3.29 22.10
CA GLU A 38 34.23 -2.67 23.36
C GLU A 38 35.59 -1.95 23.27
N ASP A 39 36.39 -2.21 22.24
CA ASP A 39 37.71 -1.60 22.07
C ASP A 39 37.64 -0.27 21.29
N THR A 40 38.27 0.75 21.86
CA THR A 40 38.43 2.08 21.27
C THR A 40 39.48 2.15 20.16
N SER A 41 40.34 1.13 20.03
CA SER A 41 41.42 1.02 19.05
C SER A 41 41.01 0.31 17.75
N LEU A 42 39.81 -0.28 17.72
CA LEU A 42 39.21 -1.05 16.63
C LEU A 42 39.42 -0.42 15.25
N ASP A 43 39.92 -1.21 14.30
CA ASP A 43 40.02 -0.84 12.88
C ASP A 43 38.62 -0.74 12.27
N PRO A 44 38.12 0.48 11.96
CA PRO A 44 36.78 0.66 11.43
C PRO A 44 36.58 0.00 10.06
N THR A 45 37.66 -0.32 9.34
CA THR A 45 37.56 -0.99 8.03
C THR A 45 37.18 -2.47 8.14
N THR A 46 37.20 -3.03 9.35
CA THR A 46 36.81 -4.41 9.62
C THR A 46 35.39 -4.54 10.16
N THR A 47 34.72 -3.41 10.43
CA THR A 47 33.33 -3.36 10.90
C THR A 47 32.33 -3.63 9.77
N THR A 48 31.13 -4.10 10.16
CA THR A 48 29.98 -4.25 9.26
C THR A 48 29.03 -3.08 9.48
N THR A 49 28.42 -2.59 8.40
CA THR A 49 27.32 -1.63 8.49
C THR A 49 26.02 -2.39 8.72
N TRP A 50 25.29 -2.01 9.76
CA TRP A 50 23.98 -2.52 10.10
C TRP A 50 22.94 -1.42 9.94
N TYR A 51 21.75 -1.77 9.50
CA TYR A 51 20.64 -0.87 9.14
C TYR A 51 19.52 -1.00 10.16
N ILE A 52 18.77 0.06 10.43
CA ILE A 52 17.69 0.02 11.42
C ILE A 52 16.68 -1.07 11.03
N ASP A 53 16.22 -1.85 12.01
CA ASP A 53 15.14 -2.83 11.90
C ASP A 53 14.13 -2.44 12.99
N GLY A 54 13.20 -1.57 12.60
CA GLY A 54 12.29 -0.84 13.48
C GLY A 54 11.16 -1.70 14.05
N ASP A 55 10.70 -2.68 13.28
CA ASP A 55 9.60 -3.57 13.64
C ASP A 55 10.05 -4.97 14.09
N GLY A 56 11.32 -5.33 13.86
CA GLY A 56 11.95 -6.57 14.33
C GLY A 56 11.71 -7.78 13.44
N ASP A 57 11.47 -7.59 12.14
CA ASP A 57 11.21 -8.67 11.18
C ASP A 57 12.47 -9.21 10.47
N THR A 58 13.65 -8.64 10.79
CA THR A 58 14.99 -8.96 10.27
C THR A 58 15.37 -8.34 8.91
N TYR A 59 14.50 -7.54 8.34
CA TYR A 59 14.81 -6.67 7.22
C TYR A 59 15.16 -5.28 7.74
N GLY A 60 16.03 -4.59 7.02
CA GLY A 60 16.53 -3.29 7.46
C GLY A 60 16.21 -2.17 6.50
N ASP A 61 16.19 -0.94 7.01
CA ASP A 61 15.98 0.28 6.23
C ASP A 61 17.22 1.20 6.21
N ALA A 62 17.46 1.81 5.05
CA ALA A 62 18.65 2.62 4.82
C ALA A 62 18.60 4.02 5.48
N SER A 63 17.49 4.42 6.11
CA SER A 63 17.34 5.74 6.73
C SER A 63 18.22 5.92 7.96
N ALA A 64 18.59 4.84 8.64
CA ALA A 64 19.51 4.83 9.76
C ALA A 64 20.46 3.63 9.69
N SER A 65 21.74 3.87 9.99
CA SER A 65 22.75 2.80 10.06
C SER A 65 23.79 3.07 11.14
N ILE A 66 24.40 1.99 11.62
CA ILE A 66 25.53 2.00 12.54
C ILE A 66 26.59 1.01 12.07
N THR A 67 27.83 1.19 12.51
CA THR A 67 28.92 0.26 12.24
C THR A 67 29.30 -0.48 13.52
N ALA A 68 29.34 -1.80 13.47
CA ALA A 68 29.70 -2.66 14.60
C ALA A 68 30.25 -3.99 14.09
N CYS A 69 30.97 -4.72 14.94
CA CYS A 69 31.44 -6.07 14.66
C CYS A 69 30.30 -7.09 14.77
N ALA A 70 29.55 -7.05 15.87
CA ALA A 70 28.39 -7.92 16.08
C ALA A 70 27.07 -7.21 15.69
N LEU A 71 26.06 -8.00 15.30
CA LEU A 71 24.73 -7.48 15.00
C LEU A 71 24.11 -6.79 16.23
N PRO A 72 23.87 -5.47 16.18
CA PRO A 72 23.23 -4.76 17.28
C PRO A 72 21.73 -5.07 17.34
N SER A 73 21.14 -5.01 18.54
CA SER A 73 19.69 -5.23 18.70
C SER A 73 18.88 -4.13 17.98
N GLY A 74 17.89 -4.53 17.18
CA GLY A 74 17.05 -3.61 16.40
C GLY A 74 17.72 -3.13 15.11
N TYR A 75 18.62 -3.94 14.56
CA TYR A 75 19.26 -3.68 13.27
C TYR A 75 19.27 -4.97 12.42
N ALA A 76 19.49 -4.82 11.11
CA ALA A 76 19.66 -5.88 10.13
C ALA A 76 20.92 -5.66 9.26
N ASP A 77 21.35 -6.68 8.51
CA ASP A 77 22.52 -6.65 7.61
C ASP A 77 22.19 -6.23 6.16
N ASN A 78 20.95 -5.85 5.91
CA ASN A 78 20.41 -5.53 4.59
C ASN A 78 19.63 -4.21 4.62
N THR A 79 19.20 -3.75 3.45
CA THR A 79 18.38 -2.54 3.29
C THR A 79 17.12 -2.85 2.50
N ASP A 80 16.60 -4.07 2.67
CA ASP A 80 15.60 -4.62 1.76
C ASP A 80 14.17 -4.36 2.24
N ASP A 81 13.99 -3.76 3.42
CA ASP A 81 12.69 -3.40 3.97
C ASP A 81 12.08 -2.18 3.26
N CYS A 82 10.83 -2.29 2.83
CA CYS A 82 10.09 -1.19 2.22
C CYS A 82 9.18 -0.44 3.22
N ASP A 83 8.88 -1.01 4.40
CA ASP A 83 8.20 -0.34 5.52
C ASP A 83 8.70 -0.86 6.89
N ASP A 84 9.80 -0.26 7.37
CA ASP A 84 10.44 -0.50 8.70
C ASP A 84 9.52 -0.28 9.93
N GLY A 85 8.27 0.13 9.71
CA GLY A 85 7.23 0.26 10.72
C GLY A 85 6.24 -0.91 10.77
N ASP A 86 6.27 -1.83 9.80
CA ASP A 86 5.31 -2.91 9.65
C ASP A 86 5.97 -4.25 9.25
N SER A 87 6.13 -5.12 10.25
CA SER A 87 6.74 -6.47 10.12
C SER A 87 6.03 -7.43 9.15
N THR A 88 4.91 -7.01 8.55
CA THR A 88 4.19 -7.75 7.53
C THR A 88 4.53 -7.31 6.10
N VAL A 89 5.31 -6.23 5.94
CA VAL A 89 5.71 -5.62 4.67
C VAL A 89 7.22 -5.74 4.52
N ASN A 90 7.68 -6.81 3.88
CA ASN A 90 9.10 -7.11 3.68
C ASN A 90 9.29 -8.14 2.55
N PRO A 91 10.50 -8.30 1.98
CA PRO A 91 10.77 -9.25 0.89
C PRO A 91 10.44 -10.73 1.17
N GLY A 92 10.23 -11.10 2.43
CA GLY A 92 9.84 -12.45 2.86
C GLY A 92 8.33 -12.62 3.08
N ALA A 93 7.55 -11.54 3.00
CA ALA A 93 6.13 -11.54 3.23
C ALA A 93 5.37 -12.31 2.15
N THR A 94 4.11 -12.60 2.44
CA THR A 94 3.19 -13.17 1.47
C THR A 94 2.23 -12.09 1.04
N GLU A 95 2.23 -11.80 -0.25
CA GLU A 95 1.30 -10.87 -0.87
C GLU A 95 -0.17 -11.16 -0.50
N VAL A 96 -0.87 -10.12 -0.05
CA VAL A 96 -2.32 -10.10 0.19
C VAL A 96 -2.95 -8.99 -0.64
N CYS A 97 -4.25 -9.09 -0.94
CA CYS A 97 -4.95 -8.02 -1.67
C CYS A 97 -5.33 -6.90 -0.69
N ASN A 98 -4.39 -6.01 -0.38
CA ASN A 98 -4.57 -4.97 0.64
C ASN A 98 -4.10 -3.58 0.19
N GLY A 99 -3.72 -3.41 -1.08
CA GLY A 99 -3.22 -2.14 -1.59
C GLY A 99 -1.81 -1.79 -1.11
N LEU A 100 -1.05 -2.73 -0.56
CA LEU A 100 0.33 -2.56 -0.12
C LEU A 100 1.23 -3.59 -0.83
N ASP A 101 2.41 -3.15 -1.26
CA ASP A 101 3.48 -4.03 -1.76
C ASP A 101 4.07 -4.82 -0.58
N ASP A 102 3.38 -5.88 -0.14
CA ASP A 102 3.75 -6.62 1.06
C ASP A 102 5.11 -7.29 0.89
N ASP A 103 5.43 -7.81 -0.31
CA ASP A 103 6.68 -8.52 -0.57
C ASP A 103 7.81 -7.67 -1.17
N CYS A 104 7.64 -6.34 -1.16
CA CYS A 104 8.60 -5.34 -1.63
C CYS A 104 9.15 -5.61 -3.05
N ASP A 105 8.36 -6.23 -3.93
CA ASP A 105 8.77 -6.56 -5.30
C ASP A 105 8.50 -5.43 -6.31
N SER A 106 8.02 -4.27 -5.81
CA SER A 106 7.56 -3.11 -6.57
C SER A 106 6.21 -3.31 -7.27
N THR A 107 5.45 -4.32 -6.87
CA THR A 107 4.06 -4.54 -7.29
C THR A 107 3.17 -4.38 -6.06
N VAL A 108 2.23 -3.45 -6.10
CA VAL A 108 1.37 -3.14 -4.93
C VAL A 108 0.38 -4.25 -4.61
N ASP A 109 -0.09 -4.97 -5.60
CA ASP A 109 -0.93 -6.16 -5.36
C ASP A 109 -0.70 -7.12 -6.53
N SER A 110 -0.75 -8.41 -6.27
CA SER A 110 -0.74 -9.41 -7.35
C SER A 110 -2.14 -9.80 -7.80
N ALA A 111 -2.38 -9.78 -9.11
CA ALA A 111 -3.64 -10.26 -9.71
C ALA A 111 -3.95 -11.75 -9.40
N ALA A 112 -2.96 -12.52 -8.91
CA ALA A 112 -3.18 -13.90 -8.46
C ALA A 112 -3.87 -13.99 -7.09
N VAL A 113 -3.85 -12.91 -6.30
CA VAL A 113 -4.33 -12.86 -4.92
C VAL A 113 -5.66 -12.12 -4.81
N CYS A 114 -5.85 -11.05 -5.60
CA CYS A 114 -7.07 -10.26 -5.57
C CYS A 114 -8.31 -10.99 -6.13
N PRO A 115 -9.52 -10.71 -5.59
CA PRO A 115 -10.76 -11.38 -5.99
C PRO A 115 -11.29 -10.94 -7.37
N CYS A 116 -10.83 -9.81 -7.88
CA CYS A 116 -11.34 -9.16 -9.08
C CYS A 116 -10.21 -8.80 -10.05
N ASN A 117 -10.57 -8.18 -11.18
CA ASN A 117 -9.56 -7.71 -12.13
C ASN A 117 -8.81 -6.51 -11.53
N LEU A 118 -7.52 -6.68 -11.31
CA LEU A 118 -6.61 -5.71 -10.69
C LEU A 118 -6.00 -4.77 -11.72
N GLU A 119 -6.04 -3.47 -11.45
CA GLU A 119 -5.46 -2.42 -12.30
C GLU A 119 -4.83 -1.31 -11.45
N HIS A 120 -3.79 -0.64 -11.98
CA HIS A 120 -3.13 0.46 -11.28
C HIS A 120 -3.20 1.76 -12.09
N ASN A 121 -3.43 2.87 -11.41
CA ASN A 121 -3.39 4.22 -11.99
C ASN A 121 -2.70 5.20 -11.05
N GLY A 122 -1.43 5.52 -11.35
CA GLY A 122 -0.61 6.32 -10.44
C GLY A 122 -0.26 5.53 -9.19
N SER A 123 -0.59 6.09 -8.03
CA SER A 123 -0.47 5.49 -6.69
C SER A 123 -1.62 4.58 -6.31
N HIS A 124 -2.75 4.66 -7.03
CA HIS A 124 -3.96 3.95 -6.63
C HIS A 124 -4.06 2.59 -7.32
N THR A 125 -4.55 1.63 -6.56
CA THR A 125 -4.90 0.28 -7.03
C THR A 125 -6.41 0.15 -7.10
N TYR A 126 -6.92 -0.46 -8.17
CA TYR A 126 -8.35 -0.59 -8.45
C TYR A 126 -8.73 -2.04 -8.71
N LEU A 127 -9.90 -2.42 -8.22
CA LEU A 127 -10.50 -3.74 -8.45
C LEU A 127 -11.78 -3.58 -9.27
N PHE A 128 -11.80 -4.14 -10.48
CA PHE A 128 -12.99 -4.17 -11.34
C PHE A 128 -13.71 -5.50 -11.17
N CYS A 129 -14.74 -5.50 -10.33
CA CYS A 129 -15.48 -6.68 -9.91
C CYS A 129 -16.77 -6.86 -10.72
N GLU A 130 -16.94 -8.01 -11.38
CA GLU A 130 -18.09 -8.32 -12.24
C GLU A 130 -19.21 -9.09 -11.53
N ASP A 131 -19.19 -9.14 -10.20
CA ASP A 131 -20.31 -9.66 -9.43
C ASP A 131 -21.48 -8.67 -9.49
N VAL A 132 -22.69 -9.21 -9.64
CA VAL A 132 -23.92 -8.42 -9.78
C VAL A 132 -24.52 -8.21 -8.40
N VAL A 133 -24.43 -6.98 -7.89
CA VAL A 133 -24.77 -6.64 -6.50
C VAL A 133 -25.43 -5.28 -6.40
N THR A 134 -26.13 -5.05 -5.28
CA THR A 134 -26.61 -3.71 -4.91
C THR A 134 -25.44 -2.80 -4.52
N TRP A 135 -25.65 -1.48 -4.49
CA TRP A 135 -24.59 -0.53 -4.12
C TRP A 135 -24.03 -0.80 -2.72
N HIS A 136 -24.91 -1.11 -1.75
CA HIS A 136 -24.50 -1.44 -0.38
C HIS A 136 -23.70 -2.74 -0.29
N GLU A 137 -24.04 -3.73 -1.12
CA GLU A 137 -23.28 -4.98 -1.19
C GLU A 137 -21.92 -4.77 -1.87
N ALA A 138 -21.84 -3.88 -2.86
CA ALA A 138 -20.58 -3.49 -3.49
C ALA A 138 -19.64 -2.78 -2.51
N GLU A 139 -20.14 -1.80 -1.76
CA GLU A 139 -19.38 -1.11 -0.71
C GLU A 139 -18.85 -2.11 0.33
N ALA A 140 -19.72 -2.95 0.86
CA ALA A 140 -19.34 -3.98 1.83
C ALA A 140 -18.34 -5.02 1.25
N ALA A 141 -18.39 -5.28 -0.05
CA ALA A 141 -17.44 -6.18 -0.72
C ALA A 141 -16.06 -5.52 -0.87
N CYS A 142 -16.00 -4.22 -1.20
CA CYS A 142 -14.75 -3.49 -1.24
C CYS A 142 -14.13 -3.40 0.16
N GLU A 143 -14.89 -3.05 1.19
CA GLU A 143 -14.42 -2.95 2.58
C GLU A 143 -14.02 -4.30 3.21
N ALA A 144 -14.43 -5.42 2.59
CA ALA A 144 -14.00 -6.74 3.03
C ALA A 144 -12.53 -7.02 2.68
N GLU A 145 -12.00 -6.36 1.64
CA GLU A 145 -10.58 -6.32 1.34
C GLU A 145 -9.93 -5.19 2.15
N THR A 146 -8.81 -5.48 2.80
CA THR A 146 -8.17 -4.50 3.70
C THR A 146 -7.73 -3.29 2.89
N ASN A 147 -7.98 -2.07 3.38
CA ASN A 147 -7.66 -0.82 2.69
C ASN A 147 -8.35 -0.64 1.32
N TYR A 148 -9.54 -1.21 1.11
CA TYR A 148 -10.33 -0.96 -0.10
C TYR A 148 -11.70 -0.35 0.24
N GLN A 149 -12.22 0.44 -0.68
CA GLN A 149 -13.55 1.05 -0.64
C GLN A 149 -14.08 1.19 -2.07
N LEU A 150 -15.34 1.59 -2.26
CA LEU A 150 -15.82 1.96 -3.60
C LEU A 150 -15.04 3.16 -4.15
N ALA A 151 -14.77 3.14 -5.46
CA ALA A 151 -13.90 4.13 -6.10
C ALA A 151 -14.37 5.58 -5.92
N VAL A 152 -13.43 6.46 -5.58
CA VAL A 152 -13.60 7.90 -5.36
C VAL A 152 -12.92 8.66 -6.49
N ILE A 153 -13.71 9.26 -7.38
CA ILE A 153 -13.19 9.86 -8.60
C ILE A 153 -13.10 11.38 -8.45
N THR A 154 -11.88 11.91 -8.41
CA THR A 154 -11.63 13.30 -8.01
C THR A 154 -11.26 14.23 -9.16
N ASP A 155 -10.94 13.69 -10.34
CA ASP A 155 -10.67 14.50 -11.53
C ASP A 155 -11.00 13.81 -12.86
N ALA A 156 -10.96 14.60 -13.94
CA ALA A 156 -11.33 14.16 -15.29
C ALA A 156 -10.32 13.19 -15.93
N THR A 157 -9.06 13.18 -15.49
CA THR A 157 -8.05 12.24 -15.97
C THR A 157 -8.33 10.86 -15.40
N GLU A 158 -8.60 10.81 -14.10
CA GLU A 158 -9.00 9.60 -13.39
C GLU A 158 -10.31 9.05 -13.98
N GLN A 159 -11.36 9.87 -14.09
CA GLN A 159 -12.63 9.46 -14.69
C GLN A 159 -12.46 8.84 -16.09
N ALA A 160 -11.67 9.48 -16.95
CA ALA A 160 -11.44 8.99 -18.30
C ALA A 160 -10.72 7.63 -18.30
N TRP A 161 -9.78 7.42 -17.38
CA TRP A 161 -9.10 6.14 -17.21
C TRP A 161 -10.04 5.07 -16.65
N VAL A 162 -10.74 5.35 -15.55
CA VAL A 162 -11.68 4.41 -14.90
C VAL A 162 -12.73 3.93 -15.91
N TRP A 163 -13.35 4.85 -16.65
CA TRP A 163 -14.33 4.49 -17.67
C TRP A 163 -13.73 3.65 -18.80
N ALA A 164 -12.54 4.00 -19.30
CA ALA A 164 -11.90 3.25 -20.37
C ALA A 164 -11.55 1.81 -19.94
N THR A 165 -11.07 1.66 -18.71
CA THR A 165 -10.75 0.36 -18.11
C THR A 165 -12.00 -0.48 -17.88
N ALA A 166 -13.02 0.07 -17.20
CA ALA A 166 -14.32 -0.57 -17.03
C ALA A 166 -14.93 -1.04 -18.36
N SER A 167 -14.90 -0.17 -19.39
CA SER A 167 -15.40 -0.48 -20.73
C SER A 167 -14.60 -1.59 -21.44
N SER A 168 -13.32 -1.76 -21.10
CA SER A 168 -12.48 -2.82 -21.67
C SER A 168 -12.86 -4.20 -21.12
N TYR A 169 -13.27 -4.26 -19.86
CA TYR A 169 -13.82 -5.46 -19.23
C TYR A 169 -15.25 -5.73 -19.70
N ASN A 170 -16.12 -4.72 -19.56
CA ASN A 170 -17.51 -4.83 -19.99
C ASN A 170 -18.09 -3.51 -20.52
N PRO A 171 -18.31 -3.41 -21.85
CA PRO A 171 -18.86 -2.20 -22.46
C PRO A 171 -20.40 -2.15 -22.49
N TRP A 172 -21.08 -3.05 -21.78
CA TRP A 172 -22.55 -3.17 -21.83
C TRP A 172 -23.22 -2.93 -20.48
N TYR A 173 -22.50 -3.12 -19.38
CA TYR A 173 -23.03 -3.04 -18.03
C TYR A 173 -22.51 -1.82 -17.28
N TRP A 174 -23.25 -1.50 -16.23
CA TRP A 174 -23.04 -0.33 -15.39
C TRP A 174 -22.04 -0.65 -14.29
N TRP A 175 -21.36 0.37 -13.78
CA TRP A 175 -20.34 0.20 -12.76
C TRP A 175 -20.58 1.14 -11.59
N TRP A 176 -20.92 0.61 -10.41
CA TRP A 176 -21.04 1.36 -9.17
C TRP A 176 -19.72 2.03 -8.81
N ILE A 177 -19.82 3.29 -8.34
CA ILE A 177 -18.74 4.06 -7.74
C ILE A 177 -19.17 4.57 -6.35
N GLY A 178 -18.24 5.12 -5.59
CA GLY A 178 -18.44 5.48 -4.19
C GLY A 178 -19.25 6.76 -3.96
N LEU A 179 -19.76 7.41 -5.00
CA LEU A 179 -20.58 8.60 -4.82
C LEU A 179 -22.01 8.19 -4.45
N HIS A 180 -22.54 8.73 -3.36
CA HIS A 180 -23.90 8.45 -2.92
C HIS A 180 -24.50 9.64 -2.18
N ASN A 181 -25.82 9.64 -1.96
CA ASN A 181 -26.57 10.65 -1.23
C ASN A 181 -27.17 10.04 0.03
N GLN A 182 -26.69 10.43 1.22
CA GLN A 182 -27.22 9.93 2.50
C GLN A 182 -28.49 10.66 2.97
N SER A 183 -28.93 11.72 2.28
CA SER A 183 -29.97 12.60 2.79
C SER A 183 -31.37 12.12 2.37
N ALA A 184 -32.15 11.65 3.37
CA ALA A 184 -33.62 11.61 3.30
C ALA A 184 -34.26 13.03 3.19
N SER A 185 -33.47 14.08 2.94
CA SER A 185 -33.91 15.44 2.63
C SER A 185 -33.89 15.71 1.14
N ALA A 186 -34.43 14.78 0.35
CA ALA A 186 -35.14 15.16 -0.86
C ALA A 186 -36.17 16.24 -0.50
N SER A 187 -35.97 17.50 -0.94
CA SER A 187 -37.11 18.33 -1.35
C SER A 187 -36.82 19.63 -2.09
N GLU A 188 -35.60 20.18 -2.22
CA GLU A 188 -35.47 21.46 -2.96
C GLU A 188 -34.34 21.57 -4.00
N GLU A 189 -33.28 20.74 -3.98
CA GLU A 189 -32.19 20.85 -4.96
C GLU A 189 -31.54 19.48 -5.29
N PRO A 190 -31.68 18.94 -6.51
CA PRO A 190 -31.16 17.61 -6.89
C PRO A 190 -29.63 17.49 -6.87
N ASN A 191 -28.90 18.60 -6.81
CA ASN A 191 -27.43 18.63 -6.80
C ASN A 191 -26.83 18.72 -5.38
N LEU A 192 -27.63 18.63 -4.32
CA LEU A 192 -27.17 18.79 -2.93
C LEU A 192 -27.35 17.49 -2.16
N GLY A 193 -26.27 17.02 -1.53
CA GLY A 193 -26.30 15.87 -0.62
C GLY A 193 -25.39 14.69 -1.02
N PHE A 194 -24.80 14.72 -2.21
CA PHE A 194 -23.81 13.72 -2.59
C PHE A 194 -22.50 13.89 -1.82
N GLU A 195 -21.96 12.77 -1.36
CA GLU A 195 -20.65 12.62 -0.71
C GLU A 195 -19.99 11.32 -1.18
N TRP A 196 -18.67 11.27 -1.07
CA TRP A 196 -17.90 10.07 -1.35
C TRP A 196 -17.86 9.16 -0.12
N VAL A 197 -17.71 7.85 -0.33
CA VAL A 197 -17.56 6.86 0.76
C VAL A 197 -16.41 7.16 1.73
N ASP A 198 -15.36 7.88 1.29
CA ASP A 198 -14.25 8.33 2.15
C ASP A 198 -14.56 9.61 2.96
N GLY A 199 -15.74 10.18 2.78
CA GLY A 199 -16.16 11.45 3.37
C GLY A 199 -15.51 12.69 2.75
N SER A 200 -14.77 12.54 1.65
CA SER A 200 -14.21 13.68 0.92
C SER A 200 -15.31 14.52 0.26
N THR A 201 -15.03 15.81 0.08
CA THR A 201 -15.98 16.72 -0.56
C THR A 201 -16.01 16.51 -2.07
N VAL A 202 -17.20 16.51 -2.66
CA VAL A 202 -17.39 16.44 -4.12
C VAL A 202 -16.83 17.70 -4.80
N SER A 203 -15.62 17.59 -5.34
CA SER A 203 -14.90 18.68 -6.04
C SER A 203 -15.00 18.57 -7.56
N TYR A 204 -15.37 17.40 -8.06
CA TYR A 204 -15.49 17.05 -9.47
C TYR A 204 -16.72 16.15 -9.67
N THR A 205 -17.36 16.30 -10.83
CA THR A 205 -18.49 15.46 -11.23
C THR A 205 -18.49 15.24 -12.74
N GLU A 206 -18.87 14.05 -13.19
CA GLU A 206 -19.05 13.72 -14.61
C GLU A 206 -20.49 13.30 -14.93
N TRP A 207 -21.48 14.02 -14.40
CA TRP A 207 -22.89 13.78 -14.66
C TRP A 207 -23.24 13.87 -16.15
N TYR A 208 -24.20 13.06 -16.61
CA TYR A 208 -24.72 13.14 -17.97
C TYR A 208 -25.38 14.51 -18.23
N PRO A 209 -24.92 15.31 -19.22
CA PRO A 209 -25.32 16.72 -19.32
C PRO A 209 -26.41 17.02 -20.38
N PHE A 210 -27.03 16.01 -21.01
CA PHE A 210 -27.88 16.22 -22.19
C PHE A 210 -29.39 16.10 -21.94
N SER A 211 -30.12 17.16 -22.28
CA SER A 211 -31.58 17.21 -22.20
C SER A 211 -32.32 16.18 -23.05
N PRO A 212 -33.41 15.59 -22.56
CA PRO A 212 -34.09 15.83 -21.27
C PRO A 212 -33.66 14.90 -20.12
N TRP A 213 -32.49 14.28 -20.23
CA TRP A 213 -32.02 13.23 -19.31
C TRP A 213 -30.81 13.69 -18.49
N GLU A 214 -30.67 15.00 -18.23
CA GLU A 214 -29.55 15.51 -17.46
C GLU A 214 -29.55 14.96 -16.03
N GLN A 215 -28.37 14.55 -15.53
CA GLN A 215 -28.21 13.95 -14.21
C GLN A 215 -27.54 14.90 -13.20
N PRO A 216 -27.72 14.69 -11.88
CA PRO A 216 -28.64 13.73 -11.28
C PRO A 216 -30.11 14.19 -11.40
N ASP A 217 -31.02 13.27 -11.69
CA ASP A 217 -32.44 13.55 -11.97
C ASP A 217 -33.39 13.03 -10.88
N ASP A 218 -32.88 12.28 -9.90
CA ASP A 218 -33.60 11.72 -8.77
C ASP A 218 -34.91 11.04 -9.22
N TYR A 219 -34.81 10.15 -10.21
CA TYR A 219 -35.98 9.56 -10.85
C TYR A 219 -36.83 8.76 -9.84
N HIS A 220 -38.05 9.23 -9.56
CA HIS A 220 -38.97 8.74 -8.51
C HIS A 220 -38.63 9.11 -7.07
N GLY A 221 -37.59 9.92 -6.83
CA GLY A 221 -37.26 10.39 -5.49
C GLY A 221 -36.51 9.38 -4.63
N ASP A 222 -35.84 8.40 -5.25
CA ASP A 222 -35.12 7.31 -4.59
C ASP A 222 -33.82 6.89 -5.30
N GLU A 223 -33.24 7.78 -6.13
CA GLU A 223 -31.98 7.54 -6.82
C GLU A 223 -30.82 8.21 -6.08
N ASP A 224 -30.27 7.48 -5.11
CA ASP A 224 -29.29 8.00 -4.17
C ASP A 224 -27.86 7.47 -4.40
N CYS A 225 -27.63 6.55 -5.35
CA CYS A 225 -26.34 5.92 -5.59
C CYS A 225 -25.89 6.07 -7.04
N VAL A 226 -24.58 6.14 -7.27
CA VAL A 226 -24.06 6.57 -8.59
C VAL A 226 -23.30 5.46 -9.29
N HIS A 227 -23.59 5.30 -10.58
CA HIS A 227 -22.84 4.41 -11.48
C HIS A 227 -22.32 5.16 -12.71
N ILE A 228 -21.33 4.56 -13.37
CA ILE A 228 -20.82 4.98 -14.67
C ILE A 228 -21.61 4.26 -15.78
N ASP A 229 -22.23 5.05 -16.66
CA ASP A 229 -22.91 4.53 -17.85
C ASP A 229 -21.88 4.11 -18.93
N PRO A 230 -21.97 2.88 -19.48
CA PRO A 230 -21.00 2.33 -20.40
C PRO A 230 -21.03 3.00 -21.78
N SER A 231 -22.12 3.67 -22.16
CA SER A 231 -22.27 4.23 -23.51
C SER A 231 -21.37 5.43 -23.73
N HIS A 232 -21.11 6.21 -22.68
CA HIS A 232 -20.40 7.49 -22.78
C HIS A 232 -19.46 7.80 -21.61
N GLY A 233 -19.51 7.02 -20.52
CA GLY A 233 -18.70 7.25 -19.33
C GLY A 233 -19.20 8.37 -18.42
N TYR A 234 -20.43 8.84 -18.63
CA TYR A 234 -21.07 9.79 -17.73
C TYR A 234 -21.70 9.07 -16.54
N TRP A 235 -21.87 9.82 -15.46
CA TRP A 235 -22.51 9.35 -14.23
C TRP A 235 -24.02 9.48 -14.31
N ASN A 236 -24.69 8.53 -13.68
CA ASN A 236 -26.12 8.51 -13.46
C ASN A 236 -26.39 8.07 -12.01
N ASP A 237 -27.31 8.75 -11.34
CA ASP A 237 -27.88 8.26 -10.10
C ASP A 237 -28.86 7.12 -10.39
N LEU A 238 -29.02 6.26 -9.40
CA LEU A 238 -29.85 5.06 -9.46
C LEU A 238 -30.20 4.64 -8.03
N ASN A 239 -31.34 3.96 -7.88
CA ASN A 239 -31.72 3.40 -6.59
C ASN A 239 -30.67 2.39 -6.13
N CYS A 240 -30.11 2.64 -4.94
CA CYS A 240 -29.03 1.85 -4.32
C CYS A 240 -29.33 0.35 -4.18
N ASN A 241 -30.61 -0.03 -4.16
CA ASN A 241 -31.07 -1.41 -4.00
C ASN A 241 -31.26 -2.15 -5.32
N ILE A 242 -30.90 -1.53 -6.45
CA ILE A 242 -30.92 -2.18 -7.76
C ILE A 242 -29.60 -2.92 -7.97
N ASP A 243 -29.68 -4.22 -8.21
CA ASP A 243 -28.59 -5.06 -8.72
C ASP A 243 -28.85 -5.45 -10.20
N ASN A 244 -30.12 -5.48 -10.60
CA ASN A 244 -30.58 -5.84 -11.92
C ASN A 244 -31.88 -5.11 -12.29
N TRP A 245 -31.82 -4.19 -13.25
CA TRP A 245 -33.01 -3.54 -13.80
C TRP A 245 -33.22 -3.93 -15.26
N TYR A 246 -34.25 -4.72 -15.54
CA TYR A 246 -34.60 -5.19 -16.90
C TYR A 246 -33.45 -5.87 -17.67
N GLY A 247 -32.50 -6.50 -16.96
CA GLY A 247 -31.34 -7.17 -17.56
C GLY A 247 -30.08 -6.30 -17.63
N SER A 248 -30.14 -5.04 -17.18
CA SER A 248 -28.96 -4.23 -16.89
C SER A 248 -28.42 -4.60 -15.53
N GLN A 249 -27.30 -5.31 -15.53
CA GLN A 249 -26.54 -5.67 -14.34
C GLN A 249 -25.65 -4.49 -13.93
N VAL A 250 -25.39 -4.37 -12.63
CA VAL A 250 -24.47 -3.36 -12.10
C VAL A 250 -23.31 -4.06 -11.40
N TYR A 251 -22.12 -3.88 -11.99
CA TYR A 251 -20.82 -4.28 -11.46
C TYR A 251 -20.29 -3.17 -10.56
N TYR A 252 -19.09 -3.32 -9.99
CA TYR A 252 -18.54 -2.30 -9.10
C TYR A 252 -17.02 -2.18 -9.20
N ILE A 253 -16.54 -1.01 -8.78
CA ILE A 253 -15.12 -0.66 -8.82
C ILE A 253 -14.70 -0.32 -7.40
N CYS A 254 -13.75 -1.08 -6.88
CA CYS A 254 -13.07 -0.72 -5.63
C CYS A 254 -11.78 0.04 -5.94
N GLU A 255 -11.33 0.83 -4.97
CA GLU A 255 -10.08 1.59 -4.98
C GLU A 255 -9.38 1.43 -3.63
N SER A 256 -8.05 1.36 -3.66
CA SER A 256 -7.23 1.36 -2.45
C SER A 256 -7.35 2.69 -1.69
N THR A 257 -7.49 2.62 -0.37
CA THR A 257 -7.51 3.78 0.54
C THR A 257 -6.10 4.27 0.87
N VAL A 258 -5.10 3.48 0.50
CA VAL A 258 -3.67 3.79 0.60
C VAL A 258 -3.12 4.05 -0.81
N PRO A 259 -2.29 5.10 -0.98
CA PRO A 259 -1.58 5.41 -2.22
C PRO A 259 -0.27 4.62 -2.37
#